data_AF-A0A316V4Y9-F1
#
_entry.id   AF-A0A316V4Y9-F1
#
_cell.length_a   1.000
_cell.length_b   1.000
_cell.length_c   1.000
_cell.angle_alpha   90.00
_cell.angle_beta   90.00
_cell.angle_gamma   90.00
#
_symmetry.space_group_name_H-M   'P 1'
#
loop_
_entity.id
_entity.type
_entity.pdbx_description
1 polymer ?
#
loop_
_entity_poly.entity_id
_entity_poly.type
_entity_poly.pdbx_seq_one_letter_code
_entity_poly.pdbx_strand_id
1 'polypeptide(L)'
;MQSGVLHAEDKDYTTAYSYFFETLEGLASQDDSRAPLALKYMLMCKIMLNLPDDINAIIEGKLAQRYAGRDIDAMKAVAKAHEDRNLEQFEKALKE
;
A
#
# COMPACT_ATOMS: atom_id res chain seq x y z
N MET A 1 -1.24 13.56 -2.93
CA MET A 1 -2.40 12.66 -2.65
C MET A 1 -3.42 12.60 -3.79
N GLN A 2 -4.10 13.69 -4.14
CA GLN A 2 -5.14 13.68 -5.19
C GLN A 2 -4.62 13.25 -6.57
N SER A 3 -3.43 13.70 -6.97
CA SER A 3 -2.79 13.26 -8.22
C SER A 3 -2.55 11.76 -8.27
N GLY A 4 -2.16 11.14 -7.14
CA GLY A 4 -1.96 9.69 -7.07
C GLY A 4 -3.27 8.92 -7.24
N VAL A 5 -4.37 9.42 -6.68
CA VAL A 5 -5.70 8.82 -6.86
C VAL A 5 -6.12 8.87 -8.33
N LEU A 6 -5.95 10.02 -8.99
CA LEU A 6 -6.30 10.16 -10.41
C LEU A 6 -5.52 9.18 -11.30
N HIS A 7 -4.20 9.07 -11.11
CA HIS A 7 -3.39 8.13 -11.89
C HIS A 7 -3.74 6.67 -11.59
N ALA A 8 -4.11 6.35 -10.34
CA ALA A 8 -4.57 5.02 -9.98
C ALA A 8 -5.93 4.68 -10.65
N GLU A 9 -6.84 5.64 -10.78
CA GLU A 9 -8.10 5.47 -11.53
C GLU A 9 -7.85 5.23 -13.02
N ASP A 10 -6.85 5.90 -13.60
CA ASP A 10 -6.37 5.68 -14.97
C ASP A 10 -5.56 4.38 -15.15
N LYS A 11 -5.43 3.57 -14.08
CA LYS A 11 -4.64 2.33 -14.02
C LYS A 11 -3.13 2.51 -14.22
N ASP A 12 -2.63 3.74 -14.11
CA ASP A 12 -1.21 4.04 -14.05
C ASP A 12 -0.70 3.96 -12.61
N TYR A 13 -0.57 2.71 -12.12
CA TYR A 13 -0.14 2.43 -10.75
C TYR A 13 1.34 2.76 -10.51
N THR A 14 2.17 2.79 -11.56
CA THR A 14 3.59 3.16 -11.45
C THR A 14 3.73 4.63 -11.10
N THR A 15 3.02 5.50 -11.83
CA THR A 15 3.05 6.93 -11.56
C THR A 15 2.29 7.26 -10.27
N ALA A 16 1.15 6.61 -10.03
CA ALA A 16 0.40 6.76 -8.77
C ALA A 16 1.26 6.43 -7.54
N TYR A 17 2.05 5.35 -7.61
CA TYR A 17 2.98 4.98 -6.55
C TYR A 17 3.95 6.11 -6.22
N SER A 18 4.59 6.72 -7.23
CA SER A 18 5.52 7.83 -7.02
C SER A 18 4.86 9.02 -6.31
N TYR A 19 3.64 9.39 -6.73
CA TYR A 19 2.88 10.46 -6.05
C TYR A 19 2.52 10.11 -4.60
N PHE A 20 2.20 8.85 -4.32
CA PHE A 20 1.91 8.42 -2.95
C PHE A 20 3.17 8.34 -2.09
N PHE A 21 4.31 7.95 -2.66
CA PHE A 21 5.61 7.95 -1.98
C PHE A 21 6.03 9.36 -1.56
N GLU A 22 6.01 10.33 -2.48
CA GLU A 22 6.31 11.74 -2.15
C GLU A 22 5.34 12.29 -1.10
N THR A 23 4.05 11.93 -1.21
CA THR A 23 3.05 12.31 -0.21
C THR A 23 3.37 11.69 1.15
N LEU A 24 3.78 10.42 1.20
CA LEU A 24 4.16 9.74 2.44
C LEU A 24 5.37 10.40 3.09
N GLU A 25 6.44 10.69 2.35
CA GLU A 25 7.62 11.36 2.88
C GLU A 25 7.29 12.74 3.46
N GLY A 26 6.50 13.53 2.72
CA GLY A 26 6.03 14.83 3.17
C GLY A 26 5.23 14.74 4.47
N LEU A 27 4.23 13.86 4.54
CA LEU A 27 3.39 13.68 5.72
C LEU A 27 4.17 13.11 6.91
N ALA A 28 5.08 12.18 6.64
CA ALA A 28 5.89 11.56 7.69
C ALA A 28 6.92 12.51 8.29
N SER A 29 7.42 13.49 7.51
CA SER A 29 8.29 14.56 8.01
C SER A 29 7.57 15.52 8.95
N GLN A 30 6.24 15.61 8.84
CA GLN A 30 5.38 16.48 9.63
C GLN A 30 4.64 15.74 10.76
N ASP A 31 4.90 14.44 10.95
CA ASP A 31 4.17 13.56 11.87
C ASP A 31 2.65 13.64 11.69
N ASP A 32 2.20 13.81 10.44
CA ASP A 32 0.78 13.94 10.12
C ASP A 32 0.09 12.57 10.20
N SER A 33 -1.06 12.54 10.87
CA SER A 33 -1.95 11.36 11.00
C SER A 33 -2.38 10.72 9.68
N ARG A 34 -2.21 11.41 8.55
CA ARG A 34 -2.53 10.92 7.20
C ARG A 34 -1.39 10.12 6.57
N ALA A 35 -0.19 10.08 7.15
CA ALA A 35 0.93 9.30 6.62
C ALA A 35 0.60 7.80 6.44
N PRO A 36 -0.07 7.09 7.39
CA PRO A 36 -0.49 5.70 7.19
C PRO A 36 -1.42 5.52 5.98
N LEU A 37 -2.27 6.51 5.67
CA LEU A 37 -3.17 6.45 4.52
C LEU A 37 -2.40 6.53 3.19
N ALA A 38 -1.35 7.35 3.11
CA ALA A 38 -0.48 7.39 1.93
C ALA A 38 0.26 6.06 1.74
N LEU A 39 0.77 5.47 2.83
CA LEU A 39 1.42 4.15 2.80
C LEU A 39 0.45 3.05 2.34
N LYS A 40 -0.80 3.07 2.81
CA LYS A 40 -1.85 2.14 2.37
C LYS A 40 -2.06 2.21 0.85
N TYR A 41 -2.14 3.41 0.28
CA TYR A 41 -2.28 3.57 -1.17
C TYR A 41 -1.05 3.11 -1.96
N MET A 42 0.17 3.31 -1.44
CA MET A 42 1.37 2.77 -2.07
C MET A 42 1.34 1.24 -2.15
N LEU A 43 0.94 0.58 -1.06
CA LEU A 43 0.83 -0.89 -1.02
C LEU A 43 -0.22 -1.39 -2.02
N MET A 44 -1.38 -0.72 -2.10
CA MET A 44 -2.39 -1.04 -3.11
C MET A 44 -1.83 -0.93 -4.54
N CYS A 45 -1.07 0.12 -4.87
CA CYS A 45 -0.44 0.23 -6.20
C CYS A 45 0.47 -0.96 -6.51
N LYS A 46 1.27 -1.41 -5.54
CA LYS A 46 2.17 -2.57 -5.74
C LYS A 46 1.44 -3.90 -5.86
N ILE A 47 0.33 -4.08 -5.14
CA ILE A 47 -0.57 -5.23 -5.32
C ILE A 47 -1.13 -5.24 -6.75
N MET A 48 -1.62 -4.10 -7.24
CA MET A 48 -2.16 -3.97 -8.60
C MET A 48 -1.12 -4.18 -9.71
N LEU A 49 0.16 -3.86 -9.45
CA LEU A 49 1.28 -4.14 -10.34
C LEU A 49 1.75 -5.60 -10.28
N ASN A 50 1.19 -6.42 -9.40
CA ASN A 50 1.57 -7.82 -9.17
C ASN A 50 3.06 -7.98 -8.82
N LEU A 51 3.57 -7.12 -7.92
CA LEU A 51 4.96 -7.12 -7.45
C LEU A 51 5.02 -7.45 -5.93
N PRO A 52 4.93 -8.73 -5.53
CA PRO A 52 4.90 -9.12 -4.11
C PRO A 52 6.21 -8.88 -3.37
N ASP A 53 7.36 -9.03 -4.04
CA ASP A 53 8.67 -8.78 -3.45
C ASP A 53 8.82 -7.32 -3.00
N ASP A 54 8.35 -6.37 -3.83
CA ASP A 54 8.37 -4.94 -3.52
C ASP A 54 7.49 -4.62 -2.29
N ILE A 55 6.36 -5.32 -2.12
CA ILE A 55 5.46 -5.15 -0.98
C ILE A 55 6.17 -5.53 0.32
N ASN A 56 6.84 -6.69 0.33
CA ASN A 56 7.60 -7.14 1.49
C ASN A 56 8.73 -6.16 1.84
N ALA A 57 9.47 -5.70 0.83
CA ALA A 57 10.52 -4.68 1.01
C ALA A 57 9.98 -3.36 1.58
N ILE A 58 8.80 -2.90 1.13
CA ILE A 58 8.17 -1.69 1.66
C ILE A 58 7.76 -1.88 3.13
N ILE A 59 7.17 -3.04 3.47
CA ILE A 59 6.72 -3.36 4.84
C ILE A 59 7.90 -3.45 5.82
N GLU A 60 9.04 -3.97 5.37
CA GLU A 60 10.28 -4.02 6.16
C GLU A 60 10.96 -2.65 6.29
N GLY A 61 10.55 -1.67 5.47
CA GLY A 61 11.04 -0.31 5.50
C GLY A 61 10.73 0.43 6.81
N LYS A 62 11.64 1.33 7.22
CA LYS A 62 11.54 2.12 8.47
C LYS A 62 10.21 2.88 8.60
N LEU A 63 9.73 3.48 7.51
CA LEU A 63 8.46 4.22 7.51
C LEU A 63 7.26 3.29 7.74
N ALA A 64 7.27 2.10 7.14
CA ALA A 64 6.20 1.13 7.34
C ALA A 64 6.19 0.56 8.76
N GLN A 65 7.37 0.29 9.35
CA GLN A 65 7.47 -0.11 10.75
C GLN A 65 6.98 0.98 11.71
N ARG A 66 7.22 2.27 11.38
CA ARG A 66 6.71 3.41 12.16
C ARG A 66 5.18 3.50 12.14
N TYR A 67 4.56 3.22 10.99
CA TYR A 67 3.12 3.29 10.79
C TYR A 67 2.46 1.90 10.78
N ALA A 68 3.09 0.92 11.43
CA ALA A 68 2.58 -0.43 11.52
C ALA A 68 1.23 -0.44 12.25
N GLY A 69 0.30 -1.27 11.78
CA GLY A 69 -1.03 -1.38 12.33
C GLY A 69 -1.97 -2.15 11.42
N ARG A 70 -3.26 -2.19 11.80
CA ARG A 70 -4.30 -3.00 11.14
C ARG A 70 -4.37 -2.79 9.64
N ASP A 71 -4.22 -1.57 9.14
CA ASP A 71 -4.26 -1.28 7.71
C ASP A 71 -3.12 -1.95 6.94
N ILE A 72 -1.92 -2.02 7.52
CA ILE A 72 -0.74 -2.62 6.89
C ILE A 72 -0.83 -4.16 6.96
N ASP A 73 -1.32 -4.70 8.07
CA ASP A 73 -1.57 -6.13 8.23
C ASP A 73 -2.61 -6.63 7.22
N ALA A 74 -3.69 -5.87 7.03
CA ALA A 74 -4.70 -6.15 6.01
C ALA A 74 -4.11 -6.14 4.60
N MET A 75 -3.27 -5.14 4.26
CA MET A 75 -2.59 -5.09 2.96
C MET A 75 -1.64 -6.27 2.75
N LYS A 76 -0.95 -6.73 3.81
CA LYS A 76 -0.10 -7.92 3.76
C LYS A 76 -0.91 -9.20 3.51
N ALA A 77 -2.05 -9.36 4.17
CA ALA A 77 -2.95 -10.49 3.96
C ALA A 77 -3.50 -10.53 2.53
N VAL A 78 -3.92 -9.37 2.02
CA VAL A 78 -4.40 -9.22 0.63
C VAL A 78 -3.28 -9.52 -0.38
N ALA A 79 -2.08 -8.98 -0.17
CA ALA A 79 -0.93 -9.24 -1.04
C ALA A 79 -0.60 -10.73 -1.11
N LYS A 80 -0.58 -11.42 0.03
CA LYS A 80 -0.33 -12.86 0.11
C LYS A 80 -1.42 -13.67 -0.61
N ALA A 81 -2.69 -13.35 -0.37
CA ALA A 81 -3.78 -14.04 -1.05
C ALA A 81 -3.75 -13.83 -2.57
N HIS A 82 -3.35 -12.65 -3.03
CA HIS A 82 -3.16 -12.32 -4.44
C HIS A 82 -1.99 -13.11 -5.06
N GLU A 83 -0.86 -13.21 -4.36
CA GLU A 83 0.31 -14.00 -4.75
C GLU A 83 -0.04 -15.49 -4.87
N ASP A 84 -0.72 -16.05 -3.86
CA ASP A 84 -1.17 -17.45 -3.82
C ASP A 84 -2.32 -17.75 -4.80
N ARG A 85 -2.84 -16.72 -5.49
CA ARG A 85 -4.04 -16.79 -6.36
C ARG A 85 -5.23 -17.47 -5.66
N ASN A 86 -5.36 -17.23 -4.36
CA ASN A 86 -6.30 -17.92 -3.50
C ASN A 86 -7.49 -17.00 -3.17
N LEU A 87 -8.59 -17.21 -3.89
CA LEU A 87 -9.82 -16.43 -3.71
C LEU A 87 -10.40 -16.56 -2.30
N GLU A 88 -10.33 -17.75 -1.69
CA GLU A 88 -10.87 -17.98 -0.34
C GLU A 88 -10.09 -17.18 0.70
N GLN A 89 -8.76 -17.15 0.60
CA GLN A 89 -7.92 -16.33 1.49
C GLN A 89 -8.17 -14.83 1.27
N PHE A 90 -8.38 -14.41 0.01
CA PHE A 90 -8.71 -13.02 -0.29
C PHE A 90 -10.04 -12.60 0.34
N GLU A 91 -11.08 -13.43 0.23
CA GLU A 91 -12.37 -13.17 0.87
C GLU A 91 -12.30 -13.14 2.40
N LYS A 92 -11.45 -13.98 3.00
CA LYS A 92 -11.19 -13.94 4.45
C LYS A 92 -10.52 -12.63 4.84
N ALA A 93 -9.46 -12.24 4.14
CA ALA A 93 -8.74 -11.00 4.39
C ALA A 93 -9.62 -9.75 4.25
N LEU A 94 -10.67 -9.77 3.42
CA LEU A 94 -11.63 -8.67 3.28
C LEU A 94 -12.66 -8.59 4.41
N LYS A 95 -12.87 -9.66 5.18
CA LYS A 95 -13.86 -9.73 6.26
C LYS A 95 -13.27 -9.41 7.63
N GLU A 96 -11.95 -9.44 7.76
CA GLU A 96 -11.17 -9.09 8.96
C GLU A 96 -10.90 -7.59 9.06
#